data_AF-A0A397FIQ2-F1
#
_entry.id   AF-A0A397FIQ2-F1
#
_cell.length_a   1.000
_cell.length_b   1.000
_cell.length_c   1.000
_cell.angle_alpha   90.00
_cell.angle_beta   90.00
_cell.angle_gamma   90.00
#
_symmetry.space_group_name_H-M   'P 1'
#
loop_
_entity.id
_entity.type
_entity.pdbx_description
1 polymer ?
#
loop_
_entity_poly.entity_id
_entity_poly.type
_entity_poly.pdbx_seq_one_letter_code
_entity_poly.pdbx_strand_id
1 'polypeptide(L)'
;MEVRGTIDEVAEHFYPDDEPLANLRRLFPDLLDAQTIYTLNLPSARAPRHYIAMQWMAFESPSPVMKHRDFCVLEVLARSLTSIKTPRCPDLDRSSGVVRGSMARTGCIVMEMTDAPGRLEATYFVQTDFHGSAPKAMHVHGMRQHIRAILPTVESFILIARLRDAAFLAKLVPTSARRTCH
;
A
#
# COMPACT_ATOMS: atom_id res chain seq x y z
N MET A 1 10.69 -10.52 -5.59
CA MET A 1 11.22 -9.44 -6.46
C MET A 1 12.42 -8.86 -5.76
N GLU A 2 13.51 -8.62 -6.49
CA GLU A 2 14.70 -7.97 -5.94
C GLU A 2 14.62 -6.46 -6.16
N VAL A 3 14.96 -5.68 -5.14
CA VAL A 3 14.95 -4.22 -5.21
C VAL A 3 16.22 -3.64 -4.57
N ARG A 4 16.77 -2.55 -5.11
CA ARG A 4 17.90 -1.85 -4.49
C ARG A 4 17.44 -0.83 -3.46
N GLY A 5 17.80 -1.03 -2.20
CA GLY A 5 17.56 -0.09 -1.11
C GLY A 5 17.72 -0.71 0.25
N THR A 6 17.20 -0.04 1.27
CA THR A 6 17.24 -0.44 2.68
C THR A 6 15.84 -0.67 3.24
N ILE A 7 15.73 -1.45 4.31
CA ILE A 7 14.43 -1.66 4.96
C ILE A 7 13.87 -0.34 5.50
N ASP A 8 14.72 0.59 5.94
CA ASP A 8 14.29 1.91 6.42
C ASP A 8 13.61 2.71 5.31
N GLU A 9 14.20 2.78 4.11
CA GLU A 9 13.60 3.47 2.95
C GLU A 9 12.21 2.92 2.59
N VAL A 10 11.98 1.62 2.77
CA VAL A 10 10.67 1.00 2.53
C VAL A 10 9.73 1.25 3.71
N ALA A 11 10.25 1.18 4.94
CA ALA A 11 9.48 1.35 6.17
C ALA A 11 8.91 2.76 6.30
N GLU A 12 9.58 3.78 5.78
CA GLU A 12 9.09 5.16 5.76
C GLU A 12 7.71 5.31 5.09
N HIS A 13 7.40 4.51 4.06
CA HIS A 13 6.10 4.56 3.38
C HIS A 13 4.97 3.91 4.18
N PHE A 14 5.30 3.18 5.24
CA PHE A 14 4.31 2.55 6.11
C PHE A 14 3.89 3.42 7.28
N TYR A 15 4.54 4.56 7.49
CA TYR A 15 4.10 5.50 8.52
C TYR A 15 2.91 6.32 8.01
N PRO A 16 1.90 6.55 8.85
CA PRO A 16 0.81 7.46 8.52
C PRO A 16 1.36 8.89 8.44
N ASP A 17 1.45 9.43 7.22
CA ASP A 17 1.65 10.86 6.98
C ASP A 17 0.32 11.62 7.16
N ASP A 18 0.37 12.96 7.06
CA ASP A 18 -0.80 13.85 7.09
C ASP A 18 -1.82 13.58 5.95
N GLU A 19 -1.45 12.82 4.90
CA GLU A 19 -2.33 12.35 3.82
C GLU A 19 -2.40 10.81 3.70
N PRO A 20 -3.12 10.10 4.59
CA PRO A 20 -3.14 8.64 4.64
C PRO A 20 -3.64 7.97 3.35
N LEU A 21 -4.65 8.55 2.70
CA LEU A 21 -5.23 8.00 1.48
C LEU A 21 -4.26 8.07 0.29
N ALA A 22 -3.49 9.14 0.18
CA ALA A 22 -2.50 9.30 -0.89
C ALA A 22 -1.41 8.24 -0.78
N ASN A 23 -0.91 7.98 0.42
CA ASN A 23 0.08 6.93 0.68
C ASN A 23 -0.48 5.53 0.36
N LEU A 24 -1.71 5.25 0.78
CA LEU A 24 -2.36 3.98 0.48
C LEU A 24 -2.55 3.77 -1.02
N ARG A 25 -2.90 4.80 -1.80
CA ARG A 25 -3.04 4.70 -3.27
C ARG A 25 -1.73 4.44 -3.99
N ARG A 26 -0.60 4.95 -3.48
CA ARG A 26 0.72 4.59 -4.05
C ARG A 26 1.01 3.10 -3.91
N LEU A 27 0.54 2.50 -2.81
CA LEU A 27 0.66 1.07 -2.50
C LEU A 27 -0.34 0.22 -3.24
N PHE A 28 -1.57 0.71 -3.39
CA PHE A 28 -2.67 0.01 -4.00
C PHE A 28 -3.21 0.86 -5.16
N PRO A 29 -2.70 0.68 -6.38
CA PRO A 29 -3.08 1.51 -7.52
C PRO A 29 -4.58 1.45 -7.86
N ASP A 30 -5.23 0.35 -7.51
CA ASP A 30 -6.66 0.10 -7.67
C ASP A 30 -7.51 0.56 -6.47
N LEU A 31 -6.92 1.24 -5.47
CA LEU A 31 -7.65 1.74 -4.31
C LEU A 31 -8.51 2.96 -4.67
N LEU A 32 -9.82 2.78 -4.55
CA LEU A 32 -10.81 3.83 -4.72
C LEU A 32 -10.86 4.74 -3.49
N ASP A 33 -10.94 4.14 -2.30
CA ASP A 33 -11.07 4.87 -1.04
C ASP A 33 -10.59 4.04 0.16
N ALA A 34 -10.24 4.71 1.26
CA ALA A 34 -9.84 4.05 2.50
C ALA A 34 -10.03 4.96 3.72
N GLN A 35 -10.37 4.35 4.85
CA GLN A 35 -10.56 5.04 6.12
C GLN A 35 -9.98 4.21 7.27
N THR A 36 -9.11 4.81 8.07
CA THR A 36 -8.73 4.23 9.37
C THR A 36 -9.90 4.37 10.33
N ILE A 37 -10.39 3.24 10.85
CA ILE A 37 -11.51 3.18 11.80
C ILE A 37 -10.97 3.29 13.23
N TYR A 38 -9.92 2.51 13.55
CA TYR A 38 -9.22 2.59 14.83
C TYR A 38 -7.72 2.41 14.64
N THR A 39 -6.93 3.19 15.36
CA THR A 39 -5.53 2.89 15.59
C THR A 39 -5.42 2.12 16.91
N LEU A 40 -5.00 0.86 16.84
CA LEU A 40 -4.87 -0.01 18.03
C LEU A 40 -3.49 0.14 18.68
N ASN A 41 -2.46 0.40 17.88
CA ASN A 41 -1.12 0.69 18.39
C ASN A 41 -0.39 1.68 17.48
N LEU A 42 0.21 2.71 18.07
CA LEU A 42 1.10 3.65 17.39
C LEU A 42 2.56 3.22 17.55
N PRO A 43 3.43 3.50 16.55
CA PRO A 43 4.88 3.50 16.70
C PRO A 43 5.35 4.16 18.00
N SER A 44 6.36 3.58 18.64
CA SER A 44 7.03 4.17 19.80
C SER A 44 8.54 4.18 19.62
N ALA A 45 9.27 4.99 20.38
CA ALA A 45 10.74 5.02 20.28
C ALA A 45 11.41 3.64 20.50
N ARG A 46 10.81 2.77 21.32
CA ARG A 46 11.32 1.41 21.59
C ARG A 46 10.88 0.38 20.54
N ALA A 47 9.78 0.64 19.87
CA ALA A 47 9.22 -0.22 18.83
C ALA A 47 8.68 0.67 17.70
N PRO A 48 9.58 1.32 16.92
CA PRO A 48 9.17 2.31 15.92
C PRO A 48 8.36 1.65 14.81
N ARG A 49 8.57 0.36 14.58
CA ARG A 49 7.88 -0.43 13.56
C ARG A 49 6.66 -1.18 14.09
N HIS A 50 6.19 -0.89 15.30
CA HIS A 50 5.02 -1.56 15.86
C HIS A 50 3.78 -0.71 15.68
N TYR A 51 3.21 -0.73 14.47
CA TYR A 51 1.93 -0.10 14.17
C TYR A 51 0.86 -1.17 13.98
N ILE A 52 -0.33 -0.93 14.54
CA ILE A 52 -1.50 -1.78 14.34
C ILE A 52 -2.73 -0.90 14.15
N ALA A 53 -3.47 -1.07 13.06
CA ALA A 53 -4.71 -0.35 12.84
C ALA A 53 -5.78 -1.19 12.16
N MET A 54 -7.03 -0.84 12.43
CA MET A 54 -8.21 -1.36 11.76
C MET A 54 -8.67 -0.36 10.71
N GLN A 55 -8.81 -0.82 9.47
CA GLN A 55 -9.09 0.02 8.31
C GLN A 55 -10.20 -0.55 7.45
N TRP A 56 -10.99 0.34 6.88
CA TRP A 56 -11.84 0.04 5.73
C TRP A 56 -11.14 0.49 4.45
N MET A 57 -11.23 -0.31 3.39
CA MET A 57 -10.62 -0.02 2.09
C MET A 57 -11.57 -0.49 0.98
N ALA A 58 -11.72 0.31 -0.08
CA ALA A 58 -12.49 0.00 -1.28
C ALA A 58 -11.60 0.00 -2.51
N PHE A 59 -11.73 -1.03 -3.34
CA PHE A 59 -10.90 -1.29 -4.51
C PHE A 59 -11.74 -1.41 -5.78
N GLU A 60 -11.16 -0.91 -6.87
CA GLU A 60 -11.70 -1.04 -8.21
C GLU A 60 -11.73 -2.52 -8.60
N SER A 61 -12.75 -2.92 -9.38
CA SER A 61 -12.79 -4.27 -9.90
C SER A 61 -12.18 -4.29 -11.29
N PRO A 62 -11.46 -5.36 -11.67
CA PRO A 62 -10.73 -5.46 -12.93
C PRO A 62 -11.64 -5.51 -14.17
N SER A 63 -12.96 -5.49 -13.98
CA SER A 63 -13.95 -5.56 -15.06
C SER A 63 -15.16 -4.69 -14.72
N PRO A 64 -15.71 -3.92 -15.68
CA PRO A 64 -16.85 -3.03 -15.44
C PRO A 64 -18.15 -3.79 -15.15
N VAL A 65 -18.24 -5.07 -15.50
CA VAL A 65 -19.40 -5.92 -15.15
C VAL A 65 -19.33 -6.46 -13.72
N MET A 66 -18.21 -6.22 -13.03
CA MET A 66 -18.01 -6.60 -11.65
C MET A 66 -18.14 -5.39 -10.73
N LYS A 67 -19.01 -5.51 -9.73
CA LYS A 67 -19.13 -4.56 -8.62
C LYS A 67 -17.78 -4.30 -7.95
N HIS A 68 -17.50 -3.10 -7.46
CA HIS A 68 -16.30 -2.84 -6.66
C HIS A 68 -16.29 -3.66 -5.36
N ARG A 69 -15.13 -3.77 -4.72
CA ARG A 69 -14.97 -4.57 -3.49
C ARG A 69 -14.51 -3.70 -2.35
N ASP A 70 -15.10 -3.88 -1.19
CA ASP A 70 -14.59 -3.33 0.05
C ASP A 70 -14.10 -4.41 1.01
N PHE A 71 -13.24 -4.00 1.93
CA PHE A 71 -12.60 -4.84 2.93
C PHE A 71 -12.47 -4.09 4.24
N CYS A 72 -12.70 -4.79 5.35
CA CYS A 72 -12.36 -4.32 6.69
C CYS A 72 -11.18 -5.14 7.20
N VAL A 73 -10.01 -4.55 7.34
CA VAL A 73 -8.73 -5.25 7.58
C VAL A 73 -8.04 -4.75 8.84
N LEU A 74 -7.28 -5.64 9.47
CA LEU A 74 -6.22 -5.25 10.41
C LEU A 74 -4.90 -5.14 9.65
N GLU A 75 -4.22 -4.00 9.79
CA GLU A 75 -2.90 -3.69 9.22
C GLU A 75 -1.83 -3.73 10.32
N VAL A 76 -0.69 -4.35 10.03
CA VAL A 76 0.51 -4.42 10.91
C VAL A 76 1.77 -4.11 10.10
N LEU A 77 2.80 -3.46 10.68
CA LEU A 77 4.06 -3.20 9.98
C LEU A 77 4.84 -4.51 9.73
N ALA A 78 5.38 -4.68 8.51
CA ALA A 78 5.28 -5.91 7.70
C ALA A 78 3.84 -6.13 7.23
N ARG A 79 3.39 -5.25 6.32
CA ARG A 79 1.98 -5.06 5.91
C ARG A 79 1.30 -6.39 5.66
N SER A 80 0.63 -6.89 6.69
CA SER A 80 -0.21 -8.07 6.65
C SER A 80 -1.63 -7.62 6.86
N LEU A 81 -2.48 -7.95 5.91
CA LEU A 81 -3.88 -7.63 5.84
C LEU A 81 -4.67 -8.91 6.05
N THR A 82 -5.53 -8.88 7.06
CA THR A 82 -6.51 -9.93 7.31
C THR A 82 -7.85 -9.29 7.61
N SER A 83 -8.88 -9.73 6.88
CA SER A 83 -10.22 -9.22 7.07
C SER A 83 -10.81 -9.67 8.40
N ILE A 84 -11.50 -8.75 9.06
CA ILE A 84 -12.18 -9.00 10.33
C ILE A 84 -13.67 -8.67 10.21
N LYS A 85 -14.49 -9.29 11.06
CA LYS A 85 -15.91 -8.93 11.21
C LYS A 85 -16.09 -8.08 12.45
N THR A 86 -16.82 -6.98 12.31
CA THR A 86 -17.04 -6.02 13.39
C THR A 86 -18.34 -5.24 13.18
N PRO A 87 -19.14 -5.00 14.24
CA PRO A 87 -20.34 -4.16 14.15
C PRO A 87 -20.04 -2.71 13.73
N ARG A 88 -18.79 -2.24 13.89
CA ARG A 88 -18.37 -0.88 13.52
C ARG A 88 -18.12 -0.71 12.02
N CYS A 89 -18.02 -1.80 11.28
CA CYS A 89 -17.91 -1.80 9.82
C CYS A 89 -18.87 -2.86 9.26
N PRO A 90 -20.20 -2.64 9.36
CA PRO A 90 -21.19 -3.58 8.83
C PRO A 90 -21.12 -3.63 7.31
N ASP A 91 -21.69 -4.68 6.71
CA ASP A 91 -21.78 -4.80 5.26
C ASP A 91 -22.56 -3.62 4.69
N LEU A 92 -22.06 -3.04 3.61
CA LEU A 92 -22.77 -1.97 2.92
C LEU A 92 -24.07 -2.50 2.33
N ASP A 93 -25.09 -1.64 2.26
CA ASP A 93 -26.36 -1.99 1.64
C ASP A 93 -26.15 -2.42 0.17
N ARG A 94 -27.00 -3.32 -0.33
CA ARG A 94 -26.88 -3.84 -1.70
C ARG A 94 -26.95 -2.74 -2.77
N SER A 95 -27.65 -1.64 -2.48
CA SER A 95 -27.74 -0.45 -3.33
C SER A 95 -26.41 0.28 -3.50
N SER A 96 -25.44 0.11 -2.59
CA SER A 96 -24.10 0.72 -2.71
C SER A 96 -23.33 0.27 -3.94
N GLY A 97 -23.73 -0.86 -4.55
CA GLY A 97 -23.02 -1.41 -5.69
C GLY A 97 -21.68 -2.05 -5.35
N VAL A 98 -21.35 -2.20 -4.07
CA VAL A 98 -20.11 -2.83 -3.57
C VAL A 98 -20.43 -4.20 -2.97
N VAL A 99 -19.50 -5.15 -3.13
CA VAL A 99 -19.59 -6.48 -2.48
C VAL A 99 -18.43 -6.60 -1.49
N ARG A 100 -18.73 -6.94 -0.24
CA ARG A 100 -17.68 -7.18 0.74
C ARG A 100 -16.89 -8.43 0.38
N GLY A 101 -15.58 -8.25 0.22
CA GLY A 101 -14.62 -9.34 0.08
C GLY A 101 -14.04 -9.78 1.43
N SER A 102 -13.26 -10.85 1.42
CA SER A 102 -12.41 -11.25 2.54
C SER A 102 -10.98 -11.52 2.10
N MET A 103 -10.02 -11.00 2.86
CA MET A 103 -8.59 -11.27 2.71
C MET A 103 -8.08 -12.07 3.90
N ALA A 104 -7.14 -12.98 3.65
CA ALA A 104 -6.42 -13.68 4.70
C ALA A 104 -4.94 -13.72 4.32
N ARG A 105 -4.03 -13.39 5.25
CA ARG A 105 -2.57 -13.47 4.99
C ARG A 105 -2.13 -12.75 3.69
N THR A 106 -2.82 -11.68 3.33
CA THR A 106 -2.48 -10.87 2.16
C THR A 106 -1.51 -9.79 2.60
N GLY A 107 -0.41 -9.55 1.88
CA GLY A 107 0.57 -8.60 2.37
C GLY A 107 1.92 -8.64 1.68
N CYS A 108 2.83 -7.80 2.15
CA CYS A 108 4.21 -7.73 1.68
C CYS A 108 5.19 -7.97 2.82
N ILE A 109 6.15 -8.87 2.59
CA ILE A 109 7.32 -9.06 3.43
C ILE A 109 8.53 -8.57 2.65
N VAL A 110 9.33 -7.71 3.26
CA VAL A 110 10.55 -7.17 2.68
C VAL A 110 11.71 -7.50 3.61
N MET A 111 12.75 -8.14 3.09
CA MET A 111 13.91 -8.60 3.84
C MET A 111 15.20 -8.13 3.16
N GLU A 112 16.23 -7.84 3.94
CA GLU A 112 17.57 -7.61 3.40
C GLU A 112 18.18 -8.94 2.94
N MET A 113 18.78 -8.93 1.75
CA MET A 113 19.49 -10.09 1.23
C MET A 113 20.80 -10.28 1.98
N THR A 114 21.00 -11.47 2.53
CA THR A 114 22.20 -11.81 3.32
C THR A 114 23.48 -11.83 2.48
N ASP A 115 23.37 -12.12 1.19
CA ASP A 115 24.48 -12.25 0.23
C ASP A 115 24.68 -11.00 -0.65
N ALA A 116 23.79 -10.00 -0.55
CA ALA A 116 23.85 -8.78 -1.35
C ALA A 116 23.43 -7.54 -0.54
N PRO A 117 24.38 -6.92 0.20
CA PRO A 117 24.10 -5.70 0.95
C PRO A 117 23.52 -4.59 0.07
N GLY A 118 22.49 -3.89 0.57
CA GLY A 118 21.77 -2.86 -0.18
C GLY A 118 20.78 -3.40 -1.21
N ARG A 119 20.50 -4.72 -1.19
CA ARG A 119 19.38 -5.32 -1.90
C ARG A 119 18.36 -5.90 -0.93
N LEU A 120 17.10 -5.76 -1.32
CA LEU A 120 15.95 -6.25 -0.62
C LEU A 120 15.26 -7.32 -1.45
N GLU A 121 14.82 -8.39 -0.79
CA GLU A 121 13.86 -9.34 -1.32
C GLU A 121 12.47 -8.92 -0.85
N ALA A 122 11.60 -8.55 -1.79
CA ALA A 122 10.20 -8.29 -1.54
C ALA A 122 9.35 -9.46 -2.04
N THR A 123 8.57 -10.04 -1.14
CA THR A 123 7.61 -11.10 -1.45
C THR A 123 6.21 -10.64 -1.09
N TYR A 124 5.32 -10.65 -2.09
CA TYR A 124 3.93 -10.26 -1.94
C TYR A 124 3.03 -11.50 -1.99
N PHE A 125 2.17 -11.65 -0.99
CA PHE A 125 1.22 -12.75 -0.87
C PHE A 125 -0.20 -12.20 -1.00
N VAL A 126 -1.06 -12.91 -1.73
CA VAL A 126 -2.48 -12.56 -1.84
C VAL A 126 -3.32 -13.80 -1.69
N GLN A 127 -4.22 -13.76 -0.71
CA GLN A 127 -5.28 -14.72 -0.61
C GLN A 127 -6.58 -13.97 -0.29
N THR A 128 -7.43 -13.90 -1.32
CA THR A 128 -8.66 -13.10 -1.30
C THR A 128 -9.83 -13.92 -1.83
N ASP A 129 -10.95 -13.88 -1.13
CA ASP A 129 -12.27 -14.24 -1.66
C ASP A 129 -13.04 -12.96 -1.95
N PHE A 130 -13.28 -12.68 -3.24
CA PHE A 130 -14.02 -11.48 -3.65
C PHE A 130 -15.52 -11.58 -3.37
N HIS A 131 -16.01 -12.77 -2.99
CA HIS A 131 -17.42 -13.09 -2.83
C HIS A 131 -18.26 -12.70 -4.08
N GLY A 132 -19.59 -12.82 -3.98
CA GLY A 132 -20.51 -12.52 -5.08
C GLY A 132 -20.60 -13.63 -6.13
N SER A 133 -21.12 -13.28 -7.31
CA SER A 133 -21.51 -14.22 -8.37
C SER A 133 -20.57 -14.26 -9.56
N ALA A 134 -19.41 -13.61 -9.49
CA ALA A 134 -18.49 -13.57 -10.61
C ALA A 134 -17.76 -14.93 -10.82
N PRO A 135 -17.48 -15.32 -12.07
CA PRO A 135 -16.78 -16.59 -12.34
C PRO A 135 -15.36 -16.61 -11.76
N LYS A 136 -14.92 -17.78 -11.29
CA LYS A 136 -13.56 -17.97 -10.72
C LYS A 136 -12.43 -17.49 -11.64
N ALA A 137 -12.55 -17.67 -12.96
CA ALA A 137 -11.55 -17.20 -13.92
C ALA A 137 -11.35 -15.68 -13.84
N MET A 138 -12.42 -14.93 -13.58
CA MET A 138 -12.39 -13.48 -13.45
C MET A 138 -11.73 -13.06 -12.13
N HIS A 139 -11.96 -13.81 -11.04
CA HIS A 139 -11.25 -13.61 -9.77
C HIS A 139 -9.74 -13.83 -9.93
N VAL A 140 -9.34 -14.92 -10.59
CA VAL A 140 -7.92 -15.23 -10.85
C VAL A 140 -7.28 -14.16 -11.73
N HIS A 141 -7.99 -13.66 -12.74
CA HIS A 141 -7.53 -12.56 -13.57
C HIS A 141 -7.30 -11.28 -12.74
N GLY A 142 -8.28 -10.92 -11.90
CA GLY A 142 -8.17 -9.76 -11.00
C GLY A 142 -6.98 -9.85 -10.06
N MET A 143 -6.80 -11.00 -9.39
CA MET A 143 -5.63 -11.22 -8.53
C MET A 143 -4.31 -11.06 -9.28
N ARG A 144 -4.20 -11.57 -10.51
CA ARG A 144 -2.99 -11.43 -11.32
C ARG A 144 -2.73 -9.98 -11.71
N GLN A 145 -3.77 -9.23 -12.05
CA GLN A 145 -3.63 -7.80 -12.34
C GLN A 145 -3.19 -7.02 -11.09
N HIS A 146 -3.79 -7.29 -9.93
CA HIS A 146 -3.40 -6.70 -8.64
C HIS A 146 -1.91 -6.92 -8.33
N ILE A 147 -1.44 -8.18 -8.43
CA ILE A 147 -0.04 -8.53 -8.15
C ILE A 147 0.92 -7.82 -9.13
N ARG A 148 0.55 -7.71 -10.41
CA ARG A 148 1.37 -7.01 -11.41
C ARG A 148 1.44 -5.51 -11.17
N ALA A 149 0.38 -4.92 -10.63
CA ALA A 149 0.33 -3.50 -10.33
C ALA A 149 1.15 -3.14 -9.08
N ILE A 150 1.14 -4.01 -8.06
CA ILE A 150 1.73 -3.69 -6.75
C ILE A 150 3.23 -3.98 -6.62
N LEU A 151 3.76 -4.98 -7.30
CA LEU A 151 5.20 -5.29 -7.17
C LEU A 151 6.11 -4.13 -7.63
N PRO A 152 5.86 -3.47 -8.77
CA PRO A 152 6.67 -2.32 -9.21
C PRO A 152 6.58 -1.10 -8.30
N THR A 153 5.52 -0.97 -7.48
CA THR A 153 5.40 0.18 -6.58
C THR A 153 6.44 0.14 -5.46
N VAL A 154 6.95 -1.05 -5.11
CA VAL A 154 8.03 -1.20 -4.11
C VAL A 154 9.29 -0.43 -4.50
N GLU A 155 9.70 -0.51 -5.77
CA GLU A 155 10.81 0.30 -6.30
C GLU A 155 10.50 1.80 -6.25
N SER A 156 9.26 2.16 -6.60
CA SER A 156 8.81 3.55 -6.60
C SER A 156 8.85 4.17 -5.20
N PHE A 157 8.55 3.41 -4.15
CA PHE A 157 8.69 3.87 -2.76
C PHE A 157 10.10 4.31 -2.46
N ILE A 158 11.09 3.46 -2.74
CA ILE A 158 12.48 3.76 -2.44
C ILE A 158 12.94 5.00 -3.22
N LEU A 159 12.54 5.12 -4.49
CA LEU A 159 12.85 6.29 -5.30
C LEU A 159 12.21 7.57 -4.73
N ILE A 160 10.96 7.51 -4.28
CA ILE A 160 10.26 8.65 -3.67
C ILE A 160 10.93 9.06 -2.35
N ALA A 161 11.30 8.10 -1.49
CA ALA A 161 12.01 8.40 -0.24
C ALA A 161 13.33 9.13 -0.52
N ARG A 162 14.12 8.61 -1.48
CA ARG A 162 15.37 9.26 -1.91
C ARG A 162 15.16 10.65 -2.48
N LEU A 163 14.10 10.86 -3.28
CA LEU A 163 13.78 12.18 -3.83
C LEU A 163 13.35 13.18 -2.76
N ARG A 164 12.64 12.72 -1.72
CA ARG A 164 12.24 13.55 -0.57
C ARG A 164 13.46 14.01 0.22
N ASP A 165 14.40 13.11 0.46
CA ASP A 165 15.58 13.37 1.29
C ASP A 165 16.75 13.96 0.50
N ALA A 166 16.70 13.89 -0.82
CA ALA A 166 17.64 14.58 -1.67
C ALA A 166 17.51 16.09 -1.41
N ALA A 167 18.58 16.69 -0.86
CA ALA A 167 18.72 18.13 -0.88
C ALA A 167 18.54 18.58 -2.34
N PHE A 168 17.51 19.38 -2.62
CA PHE A 168 17.47 20.12 -3.88
C PHE A 168 18.82 20.80 -3.99
N LEU A 169 19.62 20.41 -4.97
CA LEU A 169 20.89 21.06 -5.29
C LEU A 169 20.56 22.44 -5.85
N ALA A 170 20.16 23.33 -4.96
CA ALA A 170 20.18 24.77 -5.14
C ALA A 170 21.64 25.21 -5.06
N LYS A 171 22.49 24.71 -5.96
CA LYS A 171 23.55 25.56 -6.50
C LYS A 171 22.87 26.58 -7.40
N LEU A 172 22.05 27.42 -6.78
CA LEU A 172 21.54 28.63 -7.39
C LEU A 172 22.79 29.43 -7.73
N VAL A 173 22.99 29.66 -9.02
CA VAL A 173 23.97 30.64 -9.48
C VAL A 173 23.72 31.92 -8.67
N PRO A 174 24.74 32.45 -7.95
CA PRO A 174 24.59 33.67 -7.18
C PRO A 174 23.95 34.74 -8.05
N THR A 175 23.05 35.56 -7.50
CA THR A 175 22.31 36.54 -8.29
C THR A 175 23.22 37.46 -9.11
N SER A 176 24.43 37.74 -8.60
CA SER A 176 25.50 38.49 -9.26
C SER A 176 26.11 37.81 -10.49
N ALA A 177 25.96 36.49 -10.63
CA ALA A 177 26.47 35.69 -11.73
C ALA A 177 25.40 35.33 -12.78
N ARG A 178 24.15 35.77 -12.60
CA ARG A 178 23.07 35.57 -13.58
C ARG A 178 23.15 36.67 -14.65
N ARG A 179 23.49 36.29 -15.89
CA ARG A 179 23.63 37.25 -17.00
C ARG A 179 22.40 37.34 -17.91
N THR A 180 21.52 36.34 -17.90
CA THR A 180 20.24 36.31 -18.63
C THR A 180 19.28 35.30 -17.99
N CYS A 181 17.99 35.60 -17.98
CA CYS A 181 16.92 34.62 -17.74
C CYS A 181 16.36 34.21 -19.11
N HIS A 182 16.34 32.91 -19.40
CA HIS A 182 15.57 32.33 -20.50
C HIS A 182 14.30 31.71 -19.96
#